data_AF-A0AAQ3QGA1-F1
#
_entry.id   AF-A0AAQ3QGA1-F1
#
_cell.length_a   1.000
_cell.length_b   1.000
_cell.length_c   1.000
_cell.angle_alpha   90.00
_cell.angle_beta   90.00
_cell.angle_gamma   90.00
#
_symmetry.space_group_name_H-M   'P 1'
#
loop_
_entity.id
_entity.type
_entity.pdbx_description
1 polymer ?
#
loop_
_entity_poly.entity_id
_entity_poly.type
_entity_poly.pdbx_seq_one_letter_code
_entity_poly.pdbx_strand_id
1 'polypeptide(L)'
;MHVTKDNVIAFIHLVANYRLNYQIRIQSLHFLRGFQQLIQKEWIEMFNEHEIQLLISGSLESMDVDDLRPNTHYTGSNHEHHVIEMFWEVLKSFSLEYQKKFLKK
;
A
#
# COMPACT_ATOMS: atom_id res chain seq x y z
N MET A 1 18.89 -17.49 -22.59
CA MET A 1 19.88 -16.86 -21.68
C MET A 1 19.70 -17.52 -20.32
N HIS A 2 20.70 -18.26 -19.84
CA HIS A 2 20.61 -18.96 -18.56
C HIS A 2 20.86 -17.99 -17.40
N VAL A 3 20.07 -18.14 -16.33
CA VAL A 3 20.27 -17.37 -15.09
C VAL A 3 21.47 -17.94 -14.35
N THR A 4 22.42 -17.08 -14.00
CA THR A 4 23.64 -17.37 -13.21
C THR A 4 23.61 -16.54 -11.93
N LYS A 5 24.46 -16.88 -10.95
CA LYS A 5 24.55 -16.11 -9.69
C LYS A 5 24.88 -14.63 -9.95
N ASP A 6 25.68 -14.36 -10.97
CA ASP A 6 26.10 -12.99 -11.32
C ASP A 6 25.01 -12.18 -12.01
N ASN A 7 24.01 -12.83 -12.64
CA ASN A 7 22.93 -12.16 -13.37
C ASN A 7 21.55 -12.24 -12.68
N VAL A 8 21.46 -12.89 -11.52
CA VAL A 8 20.21 -13.06 -10.75
C VAL A 8 19.54 -11.72 -10.45
N ILE A 9 20.30 -10.68 -10.09
CA ILE A 9 19.75 -9.36 -9.77
C ILE A 9 19.11 -8.73 -11.03
N ALA A 10 19.82 -8.78 -12.16
CA ALA A 10 19.30 -8.28 -13.43
C ALA A 10 18.05 -9.05 -13.86
N PHE A 11 18.03 -10.37 -13.66
CA PHE A 11 16.86 -11.20 -13.91
C PHE A 11 15.67 -10.79 -13.03
N ILE A 12 15.87 -10.55 -11.73
CA ILE A 12 14.81 -10.09 -10.82
C ILE A 12 14.23 -8.75 -11.30
N HIS A 13 15.07 -7.78 -11.68
CA HIS A 13 14.60 -6.51 -12.22
C HIS A 13 13.80 -6.67 -13.52
N LEU A 14 14.25 -7.54 -14.42
CA LEU A 14 13.53 -7.82 -15.67
C LEU A 14 12.17 -8.48 -15.41
N VAL A 15 12.11 -9.42 -14.46
CA VAL A 15 10.85 -10.07 -14.06
C VAL A 15 9.91 -9.07 -13.40
N ALA A 16 10.40 -8.23 -12.49
CA ALA A 16 9.61 -7.17 -11.88
C ALA A 16 9.05 -6.21 -12.93
N ASN A 17 9.89 -5.74 -13.85
CA ASN A 17 9.46 -4.87 -14.95
C ASN A 17 8.43 -5.55 -15.86
N TYR A 18 8.61 -6.83 -16.17
CA TYR A 18 7.66 -7.59 -16.98
C TYR A 18 6.29 -7.69 -16.28
N ARG A 19 6.28 -8.05 -14.99
CA ARG A 19 5.05 -8.22 -14.20
C ARG A 19 4.32 -6.90 -13.97
N LEU A 20 5.05 -5.84 -13.63
CA LEU A 20 4.46 -4.56 -13.20
C LEU A 20 4.19 -3.61 -14.37
N ASN A 21 5.00 -3.63 -15.43
CA ASN A 21 4.90 -2.66 -16.52
C ASN A 21 4.46 -3.29 -17.84
N TYR A 22 4.98 -4.46 -18.21
CA TYR A 22 4.73 -5.03 -19.54
C TYR A 22 3.40 -5.77 -19.63
N GLN A 23 3.09 -6.62 -18.64
CA GLN A 23 1.92 -7.49 -18.65
C GLN A 23 0.59 -6.69 -18.66
N ILE A 24 0.57 -5.51 -18.05
CA ILE A 24 -0.61 -4.65 -17.93
C ILE A 24 -0.58 -3.42 -18.84
N ARG A 25 0.43 -3.31 -19.72
CA ARG A 25 0.73 -2.07 -20.46
C ARG A 25 -0.45 -1.55 -21.26
N ILE A 26 -1.19 -2.44 -21.92
CA ILE A 26 -2.31 -2.07 -22.80
C ILE A 26 -3.44 -1.49 -21.95
N GLN A 27 -3.80 -2.15 -20.86
CA GLN A 27 -4.85 -1.73 -19.94
C GLN A 27 -4.49 -0.39 -19.28
N SER A 28 -3.25 -0.26 -18.80
CA SER A 28 -2.75 0.98 -18.21
C SER A 28 -2.77 2.16 -19.20
N LEU A 29 -2.40 1.92 -20.46
CA LEU A 29 -2.43 2.97 -21.50
C LEU A 29 -3.87 3.43 -21.80
N HIS A 30 -4.81 2.50 -21.92
CA HIS A 30 -6.21 2.84 -22.15
C HIS A 30 -6.83 3.57 -20.95
N PHE A 31 -6.53 3.13 -19.73
CA PHE A 31 -6.93 3.82 -18.52
C PHE A 31 -6.37 5.25 -18.48
N LEU A 32 -5.07 5.42 -18.71
CA LEU A 32 -4.43 6.74 -18.72
C LEU A 32 -5.03 7.66 -19.79
N ARG A 33 -5.32 7.13 -20.98
CA ARG A 33 -5.97 7.90 -22.04
C ARG A 33 -7.36 8.38 -21.63
N GLY A 34 -8.19 7.51 -21.04
CA GLY A 34 -9.52 7.90 -20.55
C GLY A 34 -9.43 8.89 -19.40
N PHE A 35 -8.49 8.69 -18.48
CA PHE A 35 -8.25 9.59 -17.36
C PHE A 35 -7.83 10.98 -17.81
N GLN A 36 -6.90 11.09 -18.78
CA GLN A 36 -6.43 12.35 -19.36
C GLN A 36 -7.48 13.08 -20.21
N GLN A 37 -8.54 12.40 -20.66
CA GLN A 37 -9.68 13.05 -21.32
C GLN A 37 -10.57 13.81 -20.32
N LEU A 38 -10.57 13.39 -19.06
CA LEU A 38 -11.39 13.99 -18.00
C LEU A 38 -10.59 15.00 -17.16
N ILE A 39 -9.31 14.71 -16.91
CA ILE A 39 -8.44 15.50 -16.05
C ILE A 39 -7.18 15.90 -16.81
N GLN A 40 -6.84 17.19 -16.78
CA GLN A 40 -5.64 17.72 -17.40
C GLN A 40 -4.37 17.14 -16.74
N LYS A 41 -3.37 16.81 -17.55
CA LYS A 41 -2.14 16.14 -17.10
C LYS A 41 -1.40 16.99 -16.07
N GLU A 42 -1.40 18.30 -16.27
CA GLU A 42 -0.71 19.30 -15.44
C GLU A 42 -1.25 19.33 -14.00
N TRP A 43 -2.53 18.96 -13.80
CA TRP A 43 -3.13 18.89 -12.46
C TRP A 43 -2.74 17.65 -11.69
N ILE A 44 -2.28 16.61 -12.39
CA ILE A 44 -1.89 15.34 -11.79
C ILE A 44 -0.38 15.30 -11.55
N GLU A 45 0.40 15.98 -12.40
CA GLU A 45 1.86 16.07 -12.25
C GLU A 45 2.33 16.82 -11.00
N MET A 46 1.46 17.61 -10.36
CA MET A 46 1.77 18.25 -9.09
C MET A 46 1.73 17.32 -7.87
N PHE A 47 1.17 16.12 -8.01
CA PHE A 47 1.00 15.16 -6.92
C PHE A 47 1.98 13.99 -7.03
N ASN A 48 2.49 13.53 -5.89
CA ASN A 48 3.20 12.26 -5.81
C ASN A 48 2.21 11.06 -5.75
N GLU A 49 2.73 9.84 -5.86
CA GLU A 49 1.93 8.60 -5.84
C GLU A 49 1.01 8.46 -4.61
N HIS A 50 1.47 8.90 -3.43
CA HIS A 50 0.70 8.82 -2.19
C HIS A 50 -0.41 9.88 -2.13
N GLU A 51 -0.16 11.07 -2.67
CA GLU A 51 -1.15 12.14 -2.71
C GLU A 51 -2.26 11.85 -3.70
N ILE A 52 -1.95 11.27 -4.87
CA ILE A 52 -2.96 10.80 -5.83
C ILE A 52 -3.84 9.72 -5.18
N GLN A 53 -3.23 8.77 -4.46
CA GLN A 53 -3.98 7.76 -3.72
C GLN A 53 -4.93 8.39 -2.70
N LEU A 54 -4.45 9.37 -1.93
CA LEU A 54 -5.27 10.08 -0.94
C LEU A 54 -6.41 10.88 -1.61
N LEU A 55 -6.13 11.51 -2.75
CA LEU A 55 -7.12 12.28 -3.50
C LEU A 55 -8.27 11.40 -3.99
N ILE A 56 -7.95 10.20 -4.50
CA ILE A 56 -8.95 9.28 -5.07
C ILE A 56 -9.69 8.52 -3.96
N SER A 57 -8.97 8.03 -2.95
CA SER A 57 -9.54 7.23 -1.86
C SER A 57 -10.18 8.08 -0.76
N GLY A 58 -10.04 9.40 -0.83
CA GLY A 58 -10.46 10.32 0.21
C GLY A 58 -9.50 10.33 1.40
N SER A 59 -9.77 11.21 2.37
CA SER A 59 -9.04 11.18 3.63
C SER A 59 -9.22 9.81 4.28
N LEU A 60 -8.09 9.18 4.68
CA LEU A 60 -8.12 8.06 5.62
C LEU A 60 -8.96 8.49 6.82
N GLU A 61 -10.19 8.00 6.89
CA GLU A 61 -11.04 8.09 8.07
C GLU A 61 -10.22 7.53 9.25
N SER A 62 -10.37 8.16 10.42
CA SER A 62 -9.67 7.71 11.62
C SER A 62 -9.94 6.22 11.81
N MET A 63 -8.87 5.42 11.87
CA MET A 63 -8.94 4.00 12.14
C MET A 63 -9.67 3.78 13.47
N ASP A 64 -10.76 3.02 13.44
CA ASP A 64 -11.40 2.56 14.67
C ASP A 64 -10.59 1.39 15.24
N VAL A 65 -9.71 1.70 16.20
CA VAL A 65 -8.90 0.72 16.91
C VAL A 65 -9.78 -0.28 17.66
N ASP A 66 -10.96 0.14 18.11
CA ASP A 66 -11.89 -0.70 18.85
C ASP A 66 -12.60 -1.72 17.92
N ASP A 67 -12.75 -1.42 16.62
CA ASP A 67 -13.21 -2.38 15.59
C ASP A 67 -12.08 -3.28 15.05
N LEU A 68 -10.84 -2.78 15.01
CA LEU A 68 -9.71 -3.57 14.51
C LEU A 68 -9.35 -4.76 15.43
N ARG A 69 -9.47 -4.57 16.75
CA ARG A 69 -9.15 -5.58 17.76
C ARG A 69 -9.95 -6.89 17.62
N PRO A 70 -11.30 -6.88 17.53
CA PRO A 70 -12.09 -8.11 17.38
C PRO A 70 -11.86 -8.81 16.03
N ASN A 71 -11.45 -8.07 15.00
CA ASN A 71 -11.21 -8.61 13.65
C ASN A 71 -9.77 -9.09 13.41
N THR A 72 -8.91 -9.10 14.44
CA THR A 72 -7.50 -9.52 14.33
C THR A 72 -7.32 -10.99 14.72
N HIS A 73 -6.74 -11.79 13.82
CA HIS A 73 -6.37 -13.19 14.09
C HIS A 73 -4.92 -13.30 14.55
N TYR A 74 -4.69 -13.95 15.70
CA TYR A 74 -3.35 -14.17 16.25
C TYR A 74 -2.89 -15.59 15.95
N THR A 75 -1.72 -15.72 15.33
CA THR A 75 -1.09 -17.03 15.11
C THR A 75 -0.08 -17.30 16.22
N GLY A 76 -0.18 -18.47 16.88
CA GLY A 76 0.78 -18.93 17.88
C GLY A 76 0.69 -18.27 19.27
N SER A 77 -0.32 -17.43 19.53
CA SER A 77 -0.52 -16.76 20.83
C SER A 77 -1.99 -16.86 21.26
N ASN A 78 -2.25 -17.05 22.56
CA ASN A 78 -3.60 -16.92 23.12
C ASN A 78 -3.98 -15.43 23.19
N HIS A 79 -5.26 -15.12 22.93
CA HIS A 79 -5.81 -13.75 22.88
C HIS A 79 -5.59 -12.91 24.16
N GLU A 80 -5.26 -13.55 25.28
CA GLU A 80 -5.08 -12.94 26.61
C GLU A 80 -3.60 -12.72 26.99
N HIS A 81 -2.68 -12.85 26.04
CA HIS A 81 -1.27 -12.60 26.32
C HIS A 81 -1.04 -11.10 26.61
N HIS A 82 -0.38 -10.78 27.72
CA HIS A 82 -0.12 -9.40 28.16
C HIS A 82 0.50 -8.49 27.08
N VAL A 83 1.33 -9.06 26.20
CA VAL A 83 1.92 -8.34 25.05
C VAL A 83 0.87 -7.85 24.05
N ILE A 84 -0.22 -8.59 23.85
CA ILE A 84 -1.33 -8.21 22.96
C ILE A 84 -2.09 -7.02 23.56
N GLU A 85 -2.34 -7.03 24.88
CA GLU A 85 -2.97 -5.90 25.56
C GLU A 85 -2.12 -4.63 25.45
N MET A 86 -0.83 -4.74 25.74
CA MET A 86 0.11 -3.63 25.63
C MET A 86 0.20 -3.10 24.19
N PHE A 87 0.14 -3.97 23.19
CA PHE A 87 0.11 -3.57 21.78
C PHE A 87 -1.10 -2.67 21.47
N TRP A 88 -2.30 -3.06 21.89
CA TRP A 88 -3.52 -2.28 21.66
C TRP A 88 -3.54 -0.96 22.45
N GLU A 89 -3.03 -0.96 23.68
CA GLU A 89 -2.87 0.27 24.48
C GLU A 89 -1.94 1.27 23.79
N VAL A 90 -0.78 0.81 23.30
CA VAL A 90 0.17 1.65 22.56
C VAL A 90 -0.46 2.16 21.27
N LEU A 91 -1.13 1.29 20.50
CA LEU A 91 -1.78 1.67 19.24
C LEU A 91 -2.90 2.71 19.45
N LYS A 92 -3.66 2.60 20.55
CA LYS A 92 -4.70 3.57 20.92
C LYS A 92 -4.10 4.89 21.39
N SER A 93 -2.91 4.88 21.98
CA SER A 93 -2.19 6.08 22.41
C SER A 93 -1.52 6.87 21.27
N PHE A 94 -1.40 6.29 20.07
CA PHE A 94 -0.77 6.95 18.92
C PHE A 94 -1.60 8.10 18.38
N SER A 95 -0.91 9.11 17.83
CA SER A 95 -1.59 10.15 17.05
C SER A 95 -2.18 9.55 15.78
N LEU A 96 -3.22 10.21 15.24
CA LEU A 96 -3.86 9.80 13.98
C LEU A 96 -2.87 9.61 12.83
N GLU A 97 -1.77 10.37 12.81
CA GLU A 97 -0.72 10.22 11.80
C GLU A 97 0.03 8.88 11.94
N TYR A 98 0.39 8.50 13.17
CA TYR A 98 1.09 7.23 13.44
C TYR A 98 0.16 6.03 13.27
N GLN A 99 -1.11 6.14 13.66
CA GLN A 99 -2.12 5.12 13.39
C GLN A 99 -2.31 4.90 11.88
N LYS A 100 -2.31 5.97 11.08
CA LYS A 100 -2.34 5.86 9.60
C LYS A 100 -1.08 5.20 9.05
N LYS A 101 0.10 5.49 9.61
CA LYS A 101 1.36 4.83 9.21
C LYS A 101 1.36 3.34 9.55
N PHE A 102 0.69 2.92 10.64
CA PHE A 102 0.56 1.51 10.99
C PHE A 102 -0.20 0.69 9.92
N LEU A 103 -1.26 1.24 9.35
CA LEU A 103 -2.04 0.58 8.29
C LEU A 103 -1.40 0.66 6.89
N LYS A 104 -0.47 1.59 6.68
CA LYS A 104 0.21 1.76 5.39
C LYS A 104 1.23 0.63 5.20
N LYS A 105 0.92 -0.27 4.28
CA LYS A 105 1.84 -1.27 3.74
C LYS A 105 2.61 -0.73 2.53
#